data_AF-A0A221SW34-F1
#
_entry.id   AF-A0A221SW34-F1
#
_cell.length_a   1.000
_cell.length_b   1.000
_cell.length_c   1.000
_cell.angle_alpha   90.00
_cell.angle_beta   90.00
_cell.angle_gamma   90.00
#
_symmetry.space_group_name_H-M   'P 1'
#
loop_
_entity.id
_entity.type
_entity.pdbx_description
1 polymer ?
#
loop_
_entity_poly.entity_id
_entity_poly.type
_entity_poly.pdbx_seq_one_letter_code
_entity_poly.pdbx_strand_id
1 'polypeptide(L)'
;MSSTPLPARVRVTVPPLPLAPALTAAARRLCPGAPVDALTGAALAIAGGSVIGAHLRWAGGEVQVVETGWRGRGIEEALRGALPPAD
;
A
#
# COMPACT_ATOMS: atom_id res chain seq x y z
N MET A 1 10.10 13.59 -15.59
CA MET A 1 9.25 12.77 -14.69
C MET A 1 9.68 13.07 -13.26
N SER A 2 8.96 13.94 -12.57
CA SER A 2 9.32 14.34 -11.20
C SER A 2 8.90 13.24 -10.23
N SER A 3 9.81 12.31 -9.92
CA SER A 3 9.64 11.41 -8.79
C SER A 3 9.84 12.23 -7.52
N THR A 4 8.75 12.65 -6.89
CA THR A 4 8.83 13.32 -5.59
C THR A 4 9.49 12.37 -4.60
N PRO A 5 10.65 12.73 -4.00
CA PRO A 5 11.34 11.86 -3.08
C PRO A 5 10.44 11.61 -1.85
N LEU A 6 10.35 10.35 -1.43
CA LEU A 6 9.60 9.98 -0.23
C LEU A 6 10.17 10.70 1.01
N PRO A 7 9.34 11.01 2.02
CA PRO A 7 9.83 11.50 3.29
C PRO A 7 10.85 10.51 3.88
N ALA A 8 11.93 11.00 4.47
CA ALA A 8 13.11 10.21 4.88
C ALA A 8 12.84 8.99 5.78
N ARG A 9 11.65 8.86 6.37
CA ARG A 9 11.26 7.74 7.24
C ARG A 9 10.23 6.79 6.64
N VAL A 10 9.75 7.05 5.42
CA VAL A 10 8.75 6.23 4.76
C VAL A 10 9.44 5.18 3.92
N ARG A 11 9.07 3.92 4.11
CA ARG A 11 9.48 2.81 3.25
C ARG A 11 8.25 2.20 2.60
N VAL A 12 8.31 1.99 1.29
CA VAL A 12 7.33 1.17 0.57
C VAL A 12 7.86 -0.24 0.47
N THR A 13 7.02 -1.21 0.77
CA THR A 13 7.36 -2.64 0.75
C THR A 13 6.29 -3.41 0.00
N VAL A 14 6.70 -4.48 -0.68
CA VAL A 14 5.80 -5.42 -1.35
C VAL A 14 5.91 -6.76 -0.61
N PRO A 15 5.09 -6.99 0.43
CA PRO A 15 5.13 -8.25 1.16
C PRO A 15 4.69 -9.42 0.26
N PRO A 16 5.19 -10.65 0.51
CA PRO A 16 4.65 -11.83 -0.12
C PRO A 16 3.19 -12.06 0.27
N LEU A 17 2.45 -12.77 -0.59
CA LEU A 17 1.07 -13.18 -0.34
C LEU A 17 1.02 -14.67 0.05
N PRO A 18 0.11 -15.07 0.97
CA PRO A 18 -0.83 -14.23 1.70
C PRO A 18 -0.13 -13.32 2.74
N LEU A 19 -0.75 -12.18 3.04
CA LEU A 19 -0.21 -11.22 4.00
C LEU A 19 -0.06 -11.85 5.40
N ALA A 20 1.03 -11.49 6.08
CA ALA A 20 1.20 -11.83 7.50
C ALA A 20 0.08 -11.19 8.36
N PRO A 21 -0.30 -11.78 9.51
CA PRO A 21 -1.47 -11.35 10.29
C PRO A 21 -1.50 -9.85 10.64
N ALA A 22 -0.35 -9.28 11.00
CA ALA A 22 -0.24 -7.86 11.33
C ALA A 22 -0.49 -6.96 10.10
N LEU A 23 -0.02 -7.36 8.92
CA LEU A 23 -0.24 -6.63 7.67
C LEU A 23 -1.68 -6.77 7.19
N THR A 24 -2.29 -7.95 7.38
CA THR A 24 -3.72 -8.17 7.13
C THR A 24 -4.59 -7.25 7.98
N ALA A 25 -4.30 -7.13 9.28
CA ALA A 25 -5.04 -6.24 10.17
C ALA A 25 -4.91 -4.77 9.72
N ALA A 26 -3.70 -4.33 9.34
CA ALA A 26 -3.48 -2.98 8.82
C ALA A 26 -4.20 -2.74 7.50
N ALA A 27 -4.16 -3.69 6.56
CA ALA A 27 -4.85 -3.62 5.28
C ALA A 27 -6.37 -3.52 5.47
N ARG A 28 -6.96 -4.33 6.36
CA ARG A 28 -8.41 -4.26 6.67
C ARG A 28 -8.81 -2.94 7.34
N ARG A 29 -7.94 -2.39 8.19
CA ARG A 29 -8.17 -1.07 8.83
C ARG A 29 -8.16 0.06 7.79
N LEU A 30 -7.19 0.06 6.88
CA LEU A 30 -7.03 1.10 5.87
C LEU A 30 -8.05 0.97 4.73
N CYS A 31 -8.38 -0.26 4.36
CA CYS A 31 -9.21 -0.60 3.21
C CYS A 31 -10.32 -1.59 3.63
N PRO A 32 -11.34 -1.16 4.40
CA PRO A 32 -12.36 -2.06 4.97
C PRO A 32 -13.23 -2.78 3.93
N GLY A 33 -13.27 -2.30 2.68
CA GLY A 33 -13.98 -2.95 1.58
C GLY A 33 -13.12 -3.84 0.68
N ALA A 34 -11.80 -3.91 0.92
CA ALA A 34 -10.91 -4.72 0.07
C ALA A 34 -10.99 -6.21 0.46
N PRO A 35 -11.06 -7.13 -0.52
CA PRO A 35 -10.99 -8.56 -0.25
C PRO A 35 -9.54 -8.99 0.06
N VAL A 36 -9.08 -8.71 1.28
CA VAL A 36 -7.67 -8.91 1.71
C VAL A 36 -7.21 -10.38 1.58
N ASP A 37 -8.14 -11.33 1.63
CA ASP A 37 -7.86 -12.76 1.49
C ASP A 37 -7.72 -13.23 0.02
N ALA A 38 -8.10 -12.38 -0.95
CA ALA A 38 -8.05 -12.68 -2.39
C ALA A 38 -7.12 -11.72 -3.15
N LEU A 39 -6.14 -11.14 -2.46
CA LEU A 39 -5.19 -10.23 -3.08
C LEU A 39 -4.29 -10.98 -4.07
N THR A 40 -4.01 -10.31 -5.18
CA THR A 40 -3.01 -10.70 -6.18
C THR A 40 -1.81 -9.76 -6.16
N GLY A 41 -1.90 -8.63 -5.45
CA GLY A 41 -0.78 -7.72 -5.19
C GLY A 41 -1.05 -6.87 -3.95
N ALA A 42 0.01 -6.57 -3.21
CA ALA A 42 -0.05 -5.66 -2.06
C ALA A 42 1.25 -4.86 -1.95
N ALA A 43 1.13 -3.54 -1.88
CA ALA A 43 2.21 -2.64 -1.51
C ALA A 43 1.80 -1.84 -0.28
N LEU A 44 2.71 -1.72 0.69
CA LEU A 44 2.44 -1.09 1.98
C LEU A 44 3.49 -0.03 2.28
N ALA A 45 3.04 1.16 2.67
CA ALA A 45 3.86 2.27 3.10
C ALA A 45 3.98 2.24 4.63
N ILE A 46 5.21 2.20 5.15
CA ILE A 46 5.52 2.05 6.56
C ILE A 46 6.32 3.27 7.03
N ALA A 47 5.89 3.89 8.13
CA ALA A 47 6.60 4.97 8.79
C ALA A 47 6.56 4.76 10.30
N GLY A 48 7.73 4.84 10.96
CA GLY A 48 7.81 4.70 12.42
C GLY A 48 7.29 3.34 12.96
N GLY A 49 7.36 2.29 12.14
CA GLY A 49 6.84 0.95 12.51
C GLY A 49 5.35 0.72 12.23
N SER A 50 4.63 1.74 11.74
CA SER A 50 3.20 1.65 11.43
C SER A 50 2.94 1.71 9.94
N VAL A 51 1.96 0.93 9.46
CA VAL A 51 1.46 1.02 8.08
C VAL A 51 0.57 2.25 7.97
N ILE A 52 1.00 3.21 7.15
CA ILE A 52 0.35 4.52 6.93
C ILE A 52 -0.34 4.63 5.56
N GLY A 53 -0.16 3.62 4.71
CA GLY A 53 -0.78 3.55 3.40
C GLY A 53 -0.68 2.16 2.80
N ALA A 54 -1.62 1.84 1.93
CA ALA A 54 -1.71 0.56 1.26
C ALA A 54 -2.18 0.76 -0.18
N HIS A 55 -1.64 -0.05 -1.07
CA HIS A 55 -2.16 -0.26 -2.41
C HIS A 55 -2.38 -1.75 -2.59
N LEU A 56 -3.65 -2.15 -2.69
CA LEU A 56 -4.08 -3.54 -2.69
C LEU A 56 -4.75 -3.83 -4.04
N ARG A 57 -4.44 -4.99 -4.63
CA ARG A 57 -5.01 -5.45 -5.90
C ARG A 57 -5.55 -6.85 -5.78
N TRP A 58 -6.67 -7.13 -6.43
CA TRP A 58 -7.32 -8.43 -6.52
C TRP A 58 -7.93 -8.63 -7.91
N ALA A 59 -8.48 -9.81 -8.16
CA ALA A 59 -9.21 -10.08 -9.39
C ALA A 59 -10.47 -9.19 -9.46
N GLY A 60 -10.47 -8.23 -10.39
CA GLY A 60 -11.60 -7.32 -10.62
C GLY A 60 -11.48 -5.94 -9.96
N GLY A 61 -10.35 -5.61 -9.34
CA GLY A 61 -10.14 -4.24 -8.87
C GLY A 61 -8.87 -4.00 -8.07
N GLU A 62 -8.67 -2.75 -7.72
CA GLU A 62 -7.61 -2.29 -6.83
C GLU A 62 -8.14 -1.15 -5.95
N VAL A 63 -7.50 -0.96 -4.79
CA VAL A 63 -7.75 0.21 -3.94
C VAL A 63 -6.43 0.72 -3.38
N GLN A 64 -6.34 2.04 -3.36
CA GLN A 64 -5.20 2.75 -2.79
C GLN A 64 -5.66 3.73 -1.71
N VAL A 65 -5.04 3.66 -0.54
CA VAL A 65 -5.29 4.55 0.59
C VAL A 65 -3.98 5.00 1.20
N VAL A 66 -3.87 6.29 1.50
CA VAL A 66 -2.83 6.87 2.35
C VAL A 66 -3.52 7.69 3.44
N GLU A 67 -3.05 7.58 4.68
CA GLU A 67 -3.57 8.37 5.80
C GLU A 67 -3.42 9.86 5.54
N THR A 68 -4.41 10.67 5.94
CA THR A 68 -4.55 12.07 5.53
C THR A 68 -3.31 12.93 5.82
N GLY A 69 -2.64 12.73 6.96
CA GLY A 69 -1.41 13.48 7.32
C GLY A 69 -0.19 13.18 6.43
N TRP A 70 -0.25 12.11 5.65
CA TRP A 70 0.82 11.60 4.80
C TRP A 70 0.57 11.79 3.29
N ARG A 71 -0.65 12.21 2.91
CA ARG A 71 -1.03 12.45 1.50
C ARG A 71 -0.22 13.56 0.86
N GLY A 72 -0.07 13.48 -0.47
CA GLY A 72 0.64 14.50 -1.26
C GLY A 72 2.16 14.53 -1.04
N ARG A 73 2.72 13.50 -0.39
CA ARG A 73 4.16 13.37 -0.11
C ARG A 73 4.88 12.39 -1.04
N GLY A 74 4.25 12.04 -2.17
CA GLY A 74 4.78 11.07 -3.14
C GLY A 74 4.58 9.59 -2.74
N ILE A 75 3.86 9.32 -1.65
CA ILE A 75 3.60 7.95 -1.16
C ILE A 75 2.63 7.23 -2.10
N GLU A 76 1.63 7.94 -2.61
CA GLU A 76 0.69 7.42 -3.59
C GLU A 76 1.39 6.93 -4.85
N GLU A 77 2.30 7.73 -5.40
CA GLU A 77 3.07 7.36 -6.59
C GLU A 77 4.01 6.19 -6.32
N ALA A 78 4.70 6.19 -5.17
CA ALA A 78 5.59 5.10 -4.80
C ALA A 78 4.85 3.77 -4.58
N LEU A 79 3.66 3.81 -3.96
CA LEU A 79 2.79 2.64 -3.80
C LEU A 79 2.27 2.11 -5.14
N ARG A 80 1.91 3.00 -6.07
CA ARG A 80 1.44 2.62 -7.41
C ARG A 80 2.56 1.98 -8.22
N GLY A 81 3.75 2.59 -8.21
CA GLY A 81 4.92 2.08 -8.92
C GLY A 81 5.55 0.81 -8.33
N ALA A 82 5.20 0.45 -7.08
CA ALA A 82 5.73 -0.75 -6.43
C ALA A 82 5.10 -2.05 -6.95
N LEU A 83 3.86 -1.98 -7.46
CA LEU A 83 3.20 -3.13 -8.07
C LEU A 83 3.42 -3.08 -9.58
N PRO A 84 3.66 -4.24 -10.24
CA PRO A 84 3.68 -4.28 -11.70
C PRO A 84 2.31 -3.85 -12.24
N PRO A 85 2.22 -3.31 -13.47
CA PRO A 85 0.94 -2.99 -14.09
C PRO A 85 0.00 -4.20 -14.07
N ALA A 86 -1.31 -3.96 -13.98
CA ALA A 86 -2.28 -5.02 -14.20
C ALA A 86 -2.19 -5.42 -15.68
N ASP A 87 -1.96 -6.70 -15.95
CA ASP A 87 -2.00 -7.28 -17.30
C ASP A 87 -3.43 -7.28 -17.83
#